data_AF-A0A2K3NGY6-F1
#
_entry.id   AF-A0A2K3NGY6-F1
#
_cell.length_a   1.000
_cell.length_b   1.000
_cell.length_c   1.000
_cell.angle_alpha   90.00
_cell.angle_beta   90.00
_cell.angle_gamma   90.00
#
_symmetry.space_group_name_H-M   'P 1'
#
loop_
_entity.id
_entity.type
_entity.pdbx_description
1 polymer ?
#
loop_
_entity_poly.entity_id
_entity_poly.type
_entity_poly.pdbx_seq_one_letter_code
_entity_poly.pdbx_strand_id
1 'polypeptide(L)'
;MSTLFLQSCHVATAPSSKPNHLHRLPSSRCTKAQQQQQLQELRVCTNRTCRRQGSFQTLETLSGIAPPNVSVKSSGCLGCCGAGPNLVFLPDGLIIRHCGTASRCSEVMVSLFGGGGGDNNHNSNTSLDALALRKRADVEFQNKNFAEAELLLSQAIDLKPFGGLHVTFKCRSFVRMELGNYSGALEDANEALALALGYSEVT
;
A
#
# COMPACT_ATOMS: atom_id res chain seq x y z
N MET A 1 -37.72 -76.61 -8.64
CA MET A 1 -36.37 -77.03 -8.29
C MET A 1 -35.48 -75.83 -8.53
N SER A 2 -35.21 -75.05 -7.48
CA SER A 2 -33.91 -75.00 -6.79
C SER A 2 -32.88 -74.29 -7.68
N THR A 3 -32.14 -73.24 -7.34
CA THR A 3 -31.74 -72.50 -6.13
C THR A 3 -30.87 -71.34 -6.71
N LEU A 4 -31.14 -70.06 -6.47
CA LEU A 4 -30.49 -69.19 -5.47
C LEU A 4 -28.98 -68.89 -5.62
N PHE A 5 -28.69 -67.57 -5.54
CA PHE A 5 -27.49 -66.84 -5.04
C PHE A 5 -26.35 -66.34 -5.99
N LEU A 6 -26.26 -64.99 -6.04
CA LEU A 6 -25.13 -64.01 -6.02
C LEU A 6 -23.87 -64.27 -6.88
N GLN A 7 -23.24 -63.28 -7.53
CA GLN A 7 -22.68 -62.04 -6.95
C GLN A 7 -22.21 -61.07 -8.05
N SER A 8 -22.26 -59.76 -7.78
CA SER A 8 -21.82 -58.62 -8.59
C SER A 8 -20.36 -58.67 -9.08
N CYS A 9 -20.05 -57.97 -10.20
CA CYS A 9 -18.80 -57.20 -10.37
C CYS A 9 -18.84 -56.25 -11.61
N HIS A 10 -18.66 -54.95 -11.30
CA HIS A 10 -18.06 -53.83 -12.03
C HIS A 10 -18.26 -53.56 -13.53
N VAL A 11 -18.82 -52.37 -13.81
CA VAL A 11 -18.60 -51.59 -15.04
C VAL A 11 -17.60 -50.48 -14.71
N ALA A 12 -16.44 -50.49 -15.36
CA ALA A 12 -15.50 -49.37 -15.39
C ALA A 12 -15.56 -48.73 -16.78
N THR A 13 -15.92 -47.44 -16.82
CA THR A 13 -15.92 -46.60 -18.02
C THR A 13 -14.57 -45.87 -18.13
N ALA A 14 -13.96 -45.95 -19.31
CA ALA A 14 -12.80 -45.13 -19.68
C ALA A 14 -13.27 -43.94 -20.55
N PRO A 15 -12.69 -42.73 -20.41
CA PRO A 15 -12.81 -41.72 -21.45
C PRO A 15 -11.49 -41.46 -22.17
N SER A 16 -11.66 -41.45 -23.48
CA SER A 16 -10.75 -41.13 -24.57
C SER A 16 -10.14 -39.72 -24.50
N SER A 17 -8.86 -39.65 -24.85
CA SER A 17 -8.03 -38.46 -25.00
C SER A 17 -8.28 -37.70 -26.31
N LYS A 18 -8.42 -36.37 -26.25
CA LYS A 18 -8.23 -35.44 -27.39
C LYS A 18 -7.46 -34.19 -26.96
N PRO A 19 -6.67 -33.56 -27.86
CA PRO A 19 -5.68 -32.55 -27.50
C PRO A 19 -6.31 -31.17 -27.30
N ASN A 20 -5.92 -30.49 -26.22
CA ASN A 20 -6.34 -29.12 -25.90
C ASN A 20 -5.55 -28.11 -26.74
N HIS A 21 -6.17 -27.60 -27.81
CA HIS A 21 -5.75 -26.34 -28.42
C HIS A 21 -6.13 -25.19 -27.48
N LEU A 22 -5.11 -24.55 -26.91
CA LEU A 22 -5.22 -23.31 -26.13
C LEU A 22 -5.82 -22.19 -27.01
N HIS A 23 -7.13 -21.98 -26.91
CA HIS A 23 -7.75 -20.75 -27.41
C HIS A 23 -7.31 -19.59 -26.50
N ARG A 24 -6.34 -18.82 -26.98
CA ARG A 24 -5.94 -17.52 -26.47
C ARG A 24 -7.13 -16.56 -26.62
N LEU A 25 -7.81 -16.26 -25.52
CA LEU A 25 -8.79 -15.18 -25.47
C LEU A 25 -8.08 -13.84 -25.76
N PRO A 26 -8.65 -12.96 -26.60
CA PRO A 26 -8.00 -11.71 -26.97
C PRO A 26 -7.86 -10.80 -25.76
N SER A 27 -6.60 -10.50 -25.43
CA SER A 27 -6.20 -9.43 -24.52
C SER A 27 -6.78 -8.11 -25.04
N SER A 28 -7.72 -7.56 -24.26
CA SER A 28 -8.27 -6.24 -24.48
C SER A 28 -7.14 -5.21 -24.38
N ARG A 29 -6.76 -4.63 -25.52
CA ARG A 29 -5.92 -3.42 -25.58
C ARG A 29 -6.71 -2.27 -24.97
N CYS A 30 -6.48 -2.02 -23.69
CA CYS A 30 -6.94 -0.81 -23.03
C CYS A 30 -6.03 0.35 -23.46
N THR A 31 -6.62 1.42 -24.02
CA THR A 31 -5.87 2.62 -24.40
C THR A 31 -5.42 3.38 -23.15
N LYS A 32 -4.30 4.13 -23.22
CA LYS A 32 -3.72 4.89 -22.09
C LYS A 32 -4.71 5.84 -21.39
N ALA A 33 -5.81 6.21 -22.05
CA ALA A 33 -6.88 7.07 -21.52
C ALA A 33 -7.91 6.34 -20.63
N GLN A 34 -7.86 5.01 -20.53
CA GLN A 34 -8.80 4.18 -19.75
C GLN A 34 -8.17 3.53 -18.50
N GLN A 35 -6.96 3.95 -18.11
CA GLN A 35 -6.43 3.69 -16.76
C GLN A 35 -7.17 4.56 -15.73
N GLN A 36 -8.46 4.30 -15.53
CA GLN A 36 -9.09 4.67 -14.26
C GLN A 36 -8.29 3.94 -13.18
N GLN A 37 -7.64 4.71 -12.31
CA GLN A 37 -6.77 4.25 -11.23
C GLN A 37 -7.44 3.12 -10.45
N GLN A 38 -7.08 1.89 -10.77
CA GLN A 38 -7.54 0.74 -10.01
C GLN A 38 -6.87 0.88 -8.65
N LEU A 39 -7.64 1.22 -7.61
CA LEU A 39 -7.15 1.36 -6.25
C LEU A 39 -6.40 0.09 -5.88
N GLN A 40 -5.09 0.20 -5.74
CA GLN A 40 -4.26 -0.94 -5.40
C GLN A 40 -4.34 -1.17 -3.89
N GLU A 41 -4.28 -2.43 -3.46
CA GLU A 41 -4.34 -2.76 -2.05
C GLU A 41 -3.07 -3.48 -1.62
N LEU A 42 -2.39 -2.94 -0.61
CA LEU A 42 -1.27 -3.57 0.06
C LEU A 42 -1.71 -4.05 1.43
N ARG A 43 -1.66 -5.36 1.67
CA ARG A 43 -2.04 -5.92 2.96
C ARG A 43 -0.83 -6.38 3.76
N VAL A 44 -0.78 -5.99 5.04
CA VAL A 44 0.27 -6.39 5.99
C VAL A 44 -0.23 -7.53 6.86
N CYS A 45 0.48 -8.66 6.84
CA CYS A 45 0.21 -9.78 7.73
C CYS A 45 0.38 -9.35 9.19
N THR A 46 -0.71 -9.39 9.95
CA THR A 46 -0.71 -9.11 11.39
C THR A 46 -0.99 -10.38 12.20
N ASN A 47 -0.66 -11.58 11.71
CA ASN A 47 -0.77 -12.80 12.53
C ASN A 47 0.34 -12.85 13.60
N ARG A 48 0.20 -13.73 14.62
CA ARG A 48 1.03 -13.84 15.82
C ARG A 48 2.54 -13.69 15.56
N THR A 49 3.09 -14.42 14.60
CA THR A 49 4.54 -14.38 14.30
C THR A 49 4.97 -13.04 13.72
N CYS A 50 4.21 -12.48 12.77
CA CYS A 50 4.51 -11.17 12.19
C CYS A 50 4.35 -10.04 13.21
N ARG A 51 3.38 -10.14 14.14
CA ARG A 51 3.25 -9.19 15.27
C ARG A 51 4.51 -9.16 16.13
N ARG A 52 5.04 -10.33 16.49
CA ARG A 52 6.31 -10.45 17.26
C ARG A 52 7.51 -9.88 16.52
N GLN A 53 7.42 -9.72 15.20
CA GLN A 53 8.47 -9.17 14.34
C GLN A 53 8.19 -7.73 13.90
N GLY A 54 7.23 -7.04 14.54
CA GLY A 54 6.99 -5.62 14.30
C GLY A 54 6.01 -5.28 13.18
N SER A 55 5.07 -6.17 12.84
CA SER A 55 4.12 -5.92 11.73
C SER A 55 3.25 -4.68 11.89
N PHE A 56 3.02 -4.21 13.12
CA PHE A 56 2.26 -2.97 13.33
C PHE A 56 3.07 -1.73 12.97
N GLN A 57 4.36 -1.70 13.31
CA GLN A 57 5.28 -0.66 12.86
C GLN A 57 5.41 -0.69 11.33
N THR A 58 5.47 -1.87 10.72
CA THR A 58 5.43 -2.03 9.26
C THR A 58 4.15 -1.47 8.67
N LEU A 59 2.99 -1.81 9.24
CA LEU A 59 1.69 -1.30 8.79
C LEU A 59 1.63 0.22 8.87
N GLU A 60 2.02 0.80 9.99
CA GLU A 60 2.06 2.25 10.19
C GLU A 60 3.02 2.94 9.22
N THR A 61 4.22 2.38 9.04
CA THR A 61 5.24 2.94 8.12
C THR A 61 4.73 2.93 6.69
N LEU A 62 4.21 1.78 6.22
CA LEU A 62 3.68 1.63 4.86
C LEU A 62 2.50 2.57 4.63
N SER A 63 1.57 2.69 5.58
CA SER A 63 0.47 3.66 5.49
C SER A 63 0.98 5.10 5.43
N GLY A 64 2.02 5.43 6.20
CA GLY A 64 2.58 6.78 6.26
C GLY A 64 3.25 7.23 4.96
N ILE A 65 3.82 6.30 4.19
CA ILE A 65 4.52 6.57 2.93
C ILE A 65 3.72 6.17 1.68
N ALA A 66 2.48 5.70 1.84
CA ALA A 66 1.68 5.26 0.71
C ALA A 66 1.27 6.43 -0.21
N PRO A 67 1.31 6.26 -1.54
CA PRO A 67 0.71 7.22 -2.46
C PRO A 67 -0.82 7.12 -2.41
N PRO A 68 -1.55 8.16 -2.84
CA PRO A 68 -3.01 8.25 -2.66
C PRO A 68 -3.81 7.17 -3.38
N ASN A 69 -3.24 6.51 -4.39
CA ASN A 69 -3.85 5.41 -5.13
C ASN A 69 -3.60 4.01 -4.52
N VAL A 70 -2.96 3.94 -3.34
CA VAL A 70 -2.62 2.69 -2.65
C VAL A 70 -3.25 2.68 -1.27
N SER A 71 -4.13 1.72 -1.02
CA SER A 71 -4.69 1.46 0.29
C SER A 71 -3.84 0.44 1.04
N VAL A 72 -3.37 0.80 2.25
CA VAL A 72 -2.62 -0.12 3.11
C VAL A 72 -3.53 -0.62 4.22
N LYS A 73 -3.69 -1.95 4.33
CA LYS A 73 -4.59 -2.58 5.33
C LYS A 73 -3.91 -3.72 6.07
N SER A 74 -4.47 -4.12 7.20
CA SER A 74 -4.05 -5.34 7.89
C SER A 74 -4.67 -6.59 7.23
N SER A 75 -4.02 -7.73 7.37
CA SER A 75 -4.56 -9.04 7.02
C SER A 75 -4.26 -10.11 8.07
N GLY A 76 -4.93 -11.25 7.91
CA GLY A 76 -4.58 -12.51 8.57
C GLY A 76 -3.28 -13.12 8.06
N CYS A 77 -3.07 -14.40 8.37
CA CYS A 77 -1.88 -15.15 7.97
C CYS A 77 -1.75 -15.22 6.44
N LEU A 78 -0.58 -14.88 5.90
CA LEU A 78 -0.26 -15.02 4.47
C LEU A 78 0.53 -16.30 4.14
N GLY A 79 0.66 -17.24 5.09
CA GLY A 79 1.31 -18.53 4.82
C GLY A 79 2.78 -18.42 4.41
N CYS A 80 3.62 -17.90 5.31
CA CYS A 80 5.09 -17.78 5.15
C CYS A 80 5.74 -17.62 6.55
N CYS A 81 5.43 -18.54 7.46
CA CYS A 81 5.83 -18.45 8.87
C CYS A 81 7.37 -18.43 9.00
N GLY A 82 7.90 -17.53 9.83
CA GLY A 82 9.33 -17.41 10.12
C GLY A 82 10.05 -16.29 9.36
N ALA A 83 9.46 -15.73 8.30
CA ALA A 83 10.07 -14.68 7.46
C ALA A 83 9.35 -13.33 7.52
N GLY A 84 8.52 -13.08 8.53
CA GLY A 84 7.66 -11.89 8.59
C GLY A 84 8.39 -10.58 8.94
N PRO A 85 7.67 -9.45 8.95
CA PRO A 85 6.32 -9.23 8.45
C PRO A 85 6.18 -9.50 6.94
N ASN A 86 5.09 -10.16 6.54
CA ASN A 86 4.81 -10.48 5.14
C ASN A 86 3.73 -9.52 4.60
N LEU A 87 3.82 -9.18 3.32
CA LEU A 87 2.87 -8.34 2.61
C LEU A 87 2.24 -9.12 1.45
N VAL A 88 1.05 -8.71 1.03
CA VAL A 88 0.49 -9.11 -0.28
C VAL A 88 0.01 -7.87 -1.02
N PHE A 89 0.41 -7.75 -2.28
CA PHE A 89 -0.03 -6.72 -3.21
C PHE A 89 -1.17 -7.26 -4.08
N LEU A 90 -2.28 -6.54 -4.14
CA LEU A 90 -3.50 -6.92 -4.85
C LEU A 90 -3.83 -5.89 -5.94
N PRO A 91 -4.35 -6.34 -7.10
CA PRO A 91 -4.94 -7.66 -7.36
C PRO A 91 -3.96 -8.78 -7.75
N ASP A 92 -2.68 -8.46 -7.96
CA ASP A 92 -1.70 -9.39 -8.53
C ASP A 92 -1.37 -10.60 -7.64
N GLY A 93 -1.71 -10.54 -6.34
CA GLY A 93 -1.43 -11.61 -5.39
C GLY A 93 0.06 -11.78 -5.08
N LEU A 94 0.88 -10.76 -5.35
CA LEU A 94 2.32 -10.81 -5.14
C LEU A 94 2.63 -10.76 -3.63
N ILE A 95 3.20 -11.85 -3.10
CA ILE A 95 3.61 -11.94 -1.69
C ILE A 95 5.06 -11.47 -1.53
N ILE A 96 5.26 -10.50 -0.64
CA ILE A 96 6.58 -9.97 -0.27
C ILE A 96 6.88 -10.40 1.16
N ARG A 97 8.07 -10.95 1.41
CA ARG A 97 8.50 -11.44 2.72
C ARG A 97 9.52 -10.49 3.33
N HIS A 98 9.71 -10.59 4.64
CA HIS A 98 10.78 -9.93 5.40
C HIS A 98 10.71 -8.40 5.34
N CYS A 99 9.52 -7.82 5.48
CA CYS A 99 9.31 -6.37 5.48
C CYS A 99 9.29 -5.77 6.90
N GLY A 100 10.31 -6.07 7.71
CA GLY A 100 10.35 -5.71 9.14
C GLY A 100 10.99 -4.37 9.48
N THR A 101 11.65 -3.72 8.52
CA THR A 101 12.36 -2.44 8.74
C THR A 101 11.74 -1.34 7.89
N ALA A 102 11.86 -0.09 8.35
CA ALA A 102 11.36 1.07 7.61
C ALA A 102 12.02 1.21 6.23
N SER A 103 13.34 1.01 6.15
CA SER A 103 14.09 1.00 4.89
C SER A 103 13.53 -0.05 3.91
N ARG A 104 13.26 -1.27 4.40
CA ARG A 104 12.67 -2.30 3.55
C ARG A 104 11.24 -1.95 3.10
N CYS A 105 10.45 -1.29 3.94
CA CYS A 105 9.13 -0.78 3.56
C CYS A 105 9.26 0.21 2.39
N SER A 106 10.21 1.14 2.47
CA SER A 106 10.42 2.13 1.42
C SER A 106 10.91 1.51 0.12
N GLU A 107 11.88 0.60 0.19
CA GLU A 107 12.34 -0.16 -0.99
C GLU A 107 11.20 -0.89 -1.69
N VAL A 108 10.33 -1.55 -0.92
CA VAL A 108 9.16 -2.25 -1.45
C VAL A 108 8.22 -1.26 -2.14
N MET A 109 7.93 -0.13 -1.52
CA MET A 109 7.05 0.88 -2.10
C MET A 109 7.63 1.50 -3.38
N VAL A 110 8.92 1.82 -3.40
CA VAL A 110 9.61 2.29 -4.60
C VAL A 110 9.61 1.22 -5.69
N SER A 111 9.81 -0.06 -5.34
CA SER A 111 9.76 -1.16 -6.31
C SER A 111 8.38 -1.35 -6.93
N LEU A 112 7.31 -1.19 -6.13
CA LEU A 112 5.93 -1.38 -6.58
C LEU A 112 5.37 -0.15 -7.31
N PHE A 113 5.74 1.06 -6.87
CA PHE A 113 5.05 2.30 -7.25
C PHE A 113 5.99 3.39 -7.78
N GLY A 114 7.30 3.22 -7.68
CA GLY A 114 8.29 4.26 -7.96
C GLY A 114 8.45 4.66 -9.44
N GLY A 115 7.89 3.91 -10.40
CA GLY A 115 7.83 4.27 -11.82
C GLY A 115 9.18 4.40 -12.54
N GLY A 116 9.40 3.63 -13.61
CA GLY A 116 10.63 3.59 -14.41
C GLY A 116 10.91 4.82 -15.30
N GLY A 117 10.90 6.03 -14.73
CA GLY A 117 11.25 7.27 -15.39
C GLY A 117 12.61 7.81 -14.95
N GLY A 118 13.66 7.48 -15.71
CA GLY A 118 14.80 8.33 -16.08
C GLY A 118 15.72 8.98 -15.02
N ASP A 119 15.31 9.09 -13.77
CA ASP A 119 15.94 10.02 -12.84
C ASP A 119 16.53 9.22 -11.69
N ASN A 120 17.76 8.73 -11.90
CA ASN A 120 18.52 7.85 -11.00
C ASN A 120 18.93 8.49 -9.65
N ASN A 121 18.16 9.44 -9.13
CA ASN A 121 18.50 10.20 -7.92
C ASN A 121 17.32 10.41 -6.96
N HIS A 122 16.34 9.51 -6.95
CA HIS A 122 15.39 9.48 -5.84
C HIS A 122 15.98 8.63 -4.71
N ASN A 123 16.54 9.28 -3.70
CA ASN A 123 16.94 8.63 -2.45
C ASN A 123 15.72 7.85 -1.93
N SER A 124 15.83 6.53 -1.82
CA SER A 124 14.74 5.65 -1.36
C SER A 124 14.20 6.05 0.01
N ASN A 125 14.96 6.84 0.78
CA ASN A 125 14.58 7.26 2.12
C ASN A 125 13.86 8.62 2.16
N THR A 126 13.70 9.37 1.06
CA THR A 126 12.99 10.67 1.06
C THR A 126 11.60 10.58 1.71
N SER A 127 10.87 9.51 1.44
CA SER A 127 9.53 9.30 1.99
C SER A 127 9.55 8.90 3.46
N LEU A 128 10.61 8.23 3.92
CA LEU A 128 10.82 7.96 5.34
C LEU A 128 11.22 9.23 6.08
N ASP A 129 12.09 10.04 5.50
CA ASP A 129 12.54 11.32 6.05
C ASP A 129 11.36 12.30 6.16
N ALA A 130 10.53 12.39 5.12
CA ALA A 130 9.29 13.17 5.13
C ALA A 130 8.29 12.65 6.19
N LEU A 131 8.16 11.33 6.35
CA LEU A 131 7.33 10.74 7.40
C LEU A 131 7.87 11.07 8.81
N ALA A 132 9.19 11.06 9.00
CA ALA A 132 9.82 11.41 10.26
C ALA A 132 9.59 12.89 10.61
N LEU A 133 9.71 13.79 9.63
CA LEU A 133 9.40 15.21 9.79
C LEU A 133 7.93 15.44 10.16
N ARG A 134 7.00 14.74 9.50
CA ARG A 134 5.56 14.77 9.85
C ARG A 134 5.32 14.34 11.29
N LYS A 135 5.87 13.21 11.71
CA LYS A 135 5.72 12.73 13.10
C LYS A 135 6.28 13.72 14.12
N ARG A 136 7.40 14.38 13.80
CA ARG A 136 7.95 15.46 14.64
C ARG A 136 7.02 16.68 14.66
N ALA A 137 6.45 17.06 13.52
CA ALA A 137 5.49 18.15 13.44
C ALA A 137 4.23 17.87 14.27
N ASP A 138 3.74 16.62 14.28
CA ASP A 138 2.62 16.21 15.13
C ASP A 138 2.95 16.41 16.62
N VAL A 139 4.17 16.05 17.04
CA VAL A 139 4.65 16.28 18.42
C VAL A 139 4.68 17.78 18.75
N GLU A 140 5.24 18.61 17.87
CA GLU A 140 5.29 20.06 18.07
C GLU A 140 3.89 20.70 18.06
N PHE A 141 2.97 20.17 17.25
CA PHE A 141 1.57 20.58 17.25
C PHE A 141 0.91 20.30 18.61
N GLN A 142 1.13 19.12 19.21
CA GLN A 142 0.64 18.81 20.55
C GLN A 142 1.27 19.72 21.62
N ASN A 143 2.52 20.14 21.42
CA ASN A 143 3.21 21.11 22.27
C ASN A 143 2.74 22.56 22.04
N LYS A 144 1.81 22.81 21.11
CA LYS A 144 1.36 24.14 20.66
C LYS A 144 2.47 25.00 20.03
N ASN A 145 3.58 24.38 19.63
CA ASN A 145 4.66 25.01 18.89
C ASN A 145 4.33 25.01 17.39
N PHE A 146 3.28 25.73 17.01
CA PHE A 146 2.75 25.72 15.65
C PHE A 146 3.75 26.22 14.59
N ALA A 147 4.61 27.18 14.95
CA ALA A 147 5.63 27.70 14.04
C ALA A 147 6.67 26.63 13.66
N GLU A 148 7.14 25.84 14.62
CA GLU A 148 8.07 24.74 14.35
C GLU A 148 7.38 23.60 13.59
N ALA A 149 6.11 23.30 13.93
CA ALA A 149 5.33 22.33 13.19
C ALA A 149 5.16 22.72 11.70
N GLU A 150 4.89 24.00 11.40
CA GLU A 150 4.80 24.49 10.02
C GLU A 150 6.14 24.37 9.27
N LEU A 151 7.25 24.69 9.95
CA LEU A 151 8.60 24.57 9.39
C LEU A 151 8.90 23.11 9.01
N LEU A 152 8.68 22.17 9.95
CA LEU A 152 8.93 20.74 9.74
C LEU A 152 8.09 20.17 8.59
N LEU A 153 6.83 20.57 8.48
CA LEU A 153 5.94 20.14 7.39
C LEU A 153 6.36 20.73 6.04
N SER A 154 6.87 21.97 6.03
CA SER A 154 7.41 22.58 4.82
C SER A 154 8.68 21.86 4.35
N GLN A 155 9.58 21.52 5.27
CA GLN A 155 10.74 20.68 4.97
C GLN A 155 10.33 19.30 4.42
N ALA A 156 9.27 18.69 4.96
CA ALA A 156 8.77 17.40 4.48
C ALA A 156 8.22 17.48 3.04
N ILE A 157 7.59 18.59 2.67
CA ILE A 157 7.10 18.85 1.31
C ILE A 157 8.28 19.05 0.34
N ASP A 158 9.32 19.78 0.76
CA ASP A 158 10.50 20.07 -0.06
C ASP A 158 11.29 18.80 -0.43
N LEU A 159 11.21 17.74 0.39
CA LEU A 159 11.78 16.43 0.08
C LEU A 159 11.10 15.72 -1.11
N LYS A 160 9.93 16.20 -1.56
CA LYS A 160 9.13 15.65 -2.66
C LYS A 160 8.99 14.12 -2.58
N PRO A 161 8.48 13.57 -1.47
CA PRO A 161 8.30 12.13 -1.32
C PRO A 161 7.34 11.58 -2.37
N PHE A 162 7.55 10.34 -2.83
CA PHE A 162 6.66 9.71 -3.82
C PHE A 162 5.25 9.45 -3.26
N GLY A 163 5.10 9.37 -1.93
CA GLY A 163 3.83 9.13 -1.25
C GLY A 163 3.66 9.98 0.01
N GLY A 164 2.45 10.01 0.57
CA GLY A 164 2.14 10.80 1.78
C GLY A 164 2.15 12.33 1.63
N LEU A 165 2.37 12.87 0.42
CA LEU A 165 2.43 14.32 0.20
C LEU A 165 1.10 15.03 0.49
N HIS A 166 -0.02 14.45 0.05
CA HIS A 166 -1.38 14.94 0.35
C HIS A 166 -1.66 15.01 1.86
N VAL A 167 -1.17 14.04 2.63
CA VAL A 167 -1.27 14.06 4.10
C VAL A 167 -0.43 15.20 4.68
N THR A 168 0.75 15.46 4.12
CA THR A 168 1.63 16.54 4.59
C THR A 168 0.98 17.91 4.38
N PHE A 169 0.40 18.15 3.20
CA PHE A 169 -0.36 19.37 2.92
C PHE A 169 -1.55 19.51 3.86
N LYS A 170 -2.33 18.44 4.08
CA LYS A 170 -3.42 18.44 5.05
C LYS A 170 -2.93 18.80 6.47
N CYS A 171 -1.87 18.16 6.97
CA CYS A 171 -1.32 18.49 8.28
C CYS A 171 -0.91 19.98 8.35
N ARG A 172 -0.24 20.49 7.31
CA ARG A 172 0.21 21.89 7.28
C ARG A 172 -0.97 22.87 7.20
N SER A 173 -2.05 22.52 6.50
CA SER A 173 -3.26 23.34 6.50
C SER A 173 -3.85 23.49 7.89
N PHE A 174 -3.91 22.42 8.70
CA PHE A 174 -4.34 22.52 10.09
C PHE A 174 -3.42 23.41 10.92
N VAL A 175 -2.11 23.24 10.79
CA VAL A 175 -1.14 24.08 11.52
C VAL A 175 -1.29 25.56 11.15
N ARG A 176 -1.50 25.86 9.85
CA ARG A 176 -1.72 27.22 9.36
C ARG A 176 -3.03 27.83 9.85
N MET A 177 -4.08 27.03 10.06
CA MET A 177 -5.30 27.49 10.71
C MET A 177 -5.04 27.97 12.14
N GLU A 178 -4.27 27.21 12.92
CA GLU A 178 -3.89 27.60 14.28
C GLU A 178 -3.01 28.87 14.31
N LEU A 179 -2.19 29.08 13.28
CA LEU A 179 -1.39 30.30 13.10
C LEU A 179 -2.19 31.50 12.56
N GLY A 180 -3.47 31.33 12.20
CA GLY A 180 -4.29 32.36 11.58
C GLY A 180 -3.97 32.65 10.11
N ASN A 181 -3.11 31.85 9.47
CA ASN A 181 -2.79 31.94 8.04
C ASN A 181 -3.83 31.19 7.19
N TYR A 182 -5.05 31.71 7.14
CA TYR A 182 -6.17 31.07 6.45
C TYR A 182 -5.97 30.94 4.93
N SER A 183 -5.30 31.90 4.29
CA SER A 183 -5.00 31.83 2.85
C SER A 183 -4.04 30.67 2.56
N GLY A 184 -2.94 30.55 3.33
CA GLY A 184 -2.01 29.43 3.17
C GLY A 184 -2.61 28.08 3.53
N ALA A 185 -3.55 28.04 4.49
CA ALA A 185 -4.29 26.82 4.79
C ALA A 185 -5.20 26.39 3.63
N LEU A 186 -5.88 27.33 2.98
CA LEU A 186 -6.71 27.05 1.80
C LEU A 186 -5.88 26.58 0.60
N GLU A 187 -4.72 27.20 0.37
CA GLU A 187 -3.76 26.74 -0.64
C GLU A 187 -3.33 25.30 -0.40
N ASP A 188 -2.92 24.96 0.82
CA ASP A 188 -2.54 23.60 1.19
C ASP A 188 -3.69 22.60 1.02
N ALA A 189 -4.92 22.99 1.37
CA ALA A 189 -6.10 22.13 1.16
C ALA A 189 -6.36 21.86 -0.33
N ASN A 190 -6.19 22.87 -1.19
CA ASN A 190 -6.33 22.71 -2.64
C ASN A 190 -5.23 21.80 -3.21
N GLU A 191 -3.98 21.94 -2.77
CA GLU A 191 -2.88 21.06 -3.17
C GLU A 191 -3.13 19.61 -2.73
N ALA A 192 -3.61 19.40 -1.50
CA ALA A 192 -3.98 18.07 -1.02
C ALA A 192 -5.08 17.43 -1.87
N LEU A 193 -6.11 18.20 -2.25
CA LEU A 193 -7.19 17.75 -3.12
C LEU A 193 -6.69 17.43 -4.53
N ALA A 194 -5.82 18.26 -5.10
CA ALA A 194 -5.22 18.05 -6.41
C ALA A 194 -4.43 16.73 -6.47
N LEU A 195 -3.72 16.38 -5.39
CA LEU A 195 -2.98 15.13 -5.28
C LEU A 195 -3.88 13.91 -5.02
N ALA A 196 -5.00 14.09 -4.31
CA ALA A 196 -5.77 12.98 -3.79
C ALA A 196 -7.28 13.28 -3.73
N LEU A 197 -7.92 13.36 -4.90
CA LEU A 197 -9.34 13.71 -5.08
C LEU A 197 -10.34 12.78 -4.36
N GLY A 198 -9.92 11.63 -3.83
CA GLY A 198 -10.78 10.63 -3.19
C GLY A 198 -10.17 9.96 -1.95
N TYR A 199 -9.15 10.56 -1.33
CA TYR A 199 -8.52 9.98 -0.15
C TYR A 199 -9.45 10.04 1.06
N SER A 200 -9.94 8.87 1.49
CA SER A 200 -10.65 8.70 2.76
C SER A 200 -9.65 8.27 3.83
N GLU A 201 -9.49 9.04 4.89
CA GLU A 201 -8.72 8.59 6.05
C GLU A 201 -9.43 7.46 6.77
N VAL A 202 -8.66 6.45 7.17
CA VAL A 202 -9.14 5.47 8.13
C VAL A 202 -8.96 6.11 9.51
N THR A 203 -10.02 6.73 10.02
CA THR A 203 -10.13 7.22 11.41
C THR A 203 -10.22 6.08 12.40
#